data_AF-A0A1S8T368-F1
#
_entry.id   AF-A0A1S8T368-F1
#
_cell.length_a   1.000
_cell.length_b   1.000
_cell.length_c   1.000
_cell.angle_alpha   90.00
_cell.angle_beta   90.00
_cell.angle_gamma   90.00
#
_symmetry.space_group_name_H-M   'P 1'
#
loop_
_entity.id
_entity.type
_entity.pdbx_description
1 polymer ?
#
loop_
_entity_poly.entity_id
_entity_poly.type
_entity_poly.pdbx_seq_one_letter_code
_entity_poly.pdbx_strand_id
1 'polypeptide(L)'
;MEWRNIKIKGIGNIEKCVGEFNVTETLKTPYGKFKVKVYERQNGKYVGYTNLQLKDEEGCAFAGVGHGETIEQALQDTIEYFLSMINEKQSLNEEDFECSDPFDF
;
A
#
# COMPACT_ATOMS: atom_id res chain seq x y z
N MET A 1 -8.87 2.91 -27.78
CA MET A 1 -8.30 1.63 -27.33
C MET A 1 -8.20 1.71 -25.82
N GLU A 2 -8.83 0.79 -25.09
CA GLU A 2 -8.79 0.78 -23.62
C GLU A 2 -7.44 0.29 -23.11
N TRP A 3 -6.86 0.98 -22.13
CA TRP A 3 -5.54 0.66 -21.56
C TRP A 3 -5.49 -0.77 -20.96
N ARG A 4 -6.62 -1.26 -20.46
CA ARG A 4 -6.77 -2.62 -19.90
C ARG A 4 -6.46 -3.73 -20.91
N ASN A 5 -6.52 -3.42 -22.21
CA ASN A 5 -6.26 -4.38 -23.28
C ASN A 5 -4.84 -4.27 -23.87
N ILE A 6 -4.02 -3.33 -23.38
CA ILE A 6 -2.64 -3.17 -23.87
C ILE A 6 -1.83 -4.39 -23.41
N LYS A 7 -1.29 -5.13 -24.38
CA LYS A 7 -0.39 -6.26 -24.17
C LYS A 7 0.91 -6.04 -24.94
N ILE A 8 2.02 -5.93 -24.22
CA ILE A 8 3.35 -5.69 -24.78
C ILE A 8 4.27 -6.80 -24.30
N LYS A 9 5.02 -7.43 -25.22
CA LYS A 9 5.98 -8.49 -24.87
C LYS A 9 7.00 -7.96 -23.86
N GLY A 10 7.12 -8.64 -22.72
CA GLY A 10 8.05 -8.27 -21.63
C GLY A 10 7.43 -7.40 -20.53
N ILE A 11 6.17 -6.95 -20.68
CA ILE A 11 5.46 -6.21 -19.62
C ILE A 11 4.49 -7.16 -18.92
N GLY A 12 4.60 -7.26 -17.58
CA GLY A 12 3.79 -8.16 -16.78
C GLY A 12 2.37 -7.66 -16.51
N ASN A 13 2.22 -6.40 -16.13
CA ASN A 13 0.93 -5.75 -15.86
C ASN A 13 1.06 -4.23 -16.08
N ILE A 14 -0.06 -3.57 -16.32
CA ILE A 14 -0.20 -2.11 -16.29
C ILE A 14 -1.25 -1.80 -15.22
N GLU A 15 -0.92 -0.98 -14.26
CA GLU A 15 -1.86 -0.55 -13.22
C GLU A 15 -2.07 0.97 -13.33
N LYS A 16 -3.29 1.42 -13.08
CA LYS A 16 -3.65 2.84 -13.11
C LYS A 16 -3.89 3.31 -11.68
N CYS A 17 -3.14 4.31 -11.21
CA CYS A 17 -3.46 4.97 -9.93
C CYS A 17 -4.83 5.65 -10.06
N VAL A 18 -5.77 5.29 -9.18
CA VAL A 18 -7.16 5.76 -9.20
C VAL A 18 -7.54 6.53 -7.92
N GLY A 19 -6.68 6.53 -6.90
CA GLY A 19 -6.89 7.33 -5.70
C GLY A 19 -5.64 7.40 -4.84
N GLU A 20 -5.48 8.54 -4.17
CA GLU A 20 -4.50 8.75 -3.11
C GLU A 20 -5.22 9.29 -1.87
N PHE A 21 -4.95 8.68 -0.73
CA PHE A 21 -5.63 8.97 0.52
C PHE A 21 -4.59 9.32 1.58
N ASN A 22 -4.81 10.42 2.29
CA ASN A 22 -4.05 10.75 3.49
C ASN A 22 -4.77 10.11 4.68
N VAL A 23 -4.07 9.27 5.42
CA VAL A 23 -4.57 8.56 6.59
C VAL A 23 -3.89 9.13 7.82
N THR A 24 -4.68 9.59 8.78
CA THR A 24 -4.21 10.01 10.11
C THR A 24 -4.47 8.88 11.08
N GLU A 25 -3.45 8.48 11.84
CA GLU A 25 -3.48 7.36 12.78
C GLU A 25 -3.05 7.87 14.17
N THR A 26 -3.68 7.37 15.23
CA THR A 26 -3.62 7.99 16.56
C THR A 26 -2.82 7.20 17.60
N LEU A 27 -2.25 6.05 17.25
CA LEU A 27 -1.75 5.09 18.24
C LEU A 27 -0.31 4.63 18.02
N LYS A 28 0.05 4.14 16.82
CA LYS A 28 1.21 3.22 16.67
C LYS A 28 2.24 3.62 15.62
N THR A 29 1.91 4.50 14.69
CA THR A 29 2.86 4.94 13.66
C THR A 29 3.69 6.12 14.17
N PRO A 30 5.00 6.17 13.87
CA PRO A 30 5.89 7.21 14.42
C PRO A 30 5.51 8.64 14.00
N TYR A 31 4.80 8.77 12.88
CA TYR A 31 4.44 10.07 12.30
C TYR A 31 2.96 10.46 12.50
N GLY A 32 2.16 9.56 13.08
CA GLY A 32 0.71 9.73 13.23
C GLY A 32 -0.06 9.91 11.90
N LYS A 33 0.60 9.64 10.77
CA LYS A 33 0.02 9.75 9.43
C LYS A 33 0.81 8.92 8.43
N PHE A 34 0.10 8.40 7.43
CA PHE A 34 0.66 7.77 6.25
C PHE A 34 -0.29 7.99 5.07
N LYS A 35 0.11 7.57 3.88
CA LYS A 35 -0.71 7.64 2.68
C LYS A 35 -1.02 6.23 2.17
N VAL A 36 -2.15 6.11 1.49
CA VAL A 36 -2.51 4.91 0.70
C VAL A 36 -2.76 5.34 -0.73
N LYS A 37 -2.13 4.66 -1.68
CA LYS A 37 -2.48 4.76 -3.10
C LYS A 37 -3.23 3.51 -3.51
N VAL A 38 -4.32 3.69 -4.24
CA VAL A 38 -5.11 2.60 -4.81
C VAL A 38 -4.94 2.59 -6.32
N TYR A 39 -4.69 1.41 -6.86
CA TYR A 39 -4.50 1.15 -8.27
C TYR A 39 -5.58 0.23 -8.80
N GLU A 40 -6.08 0.54 -9.98
CA GLU A 40 -6.90 -0.36 -10.77
C GLU A 40 -6.01 -1.21 -11.68
N ARG A 41 -6.26 -2.52 -11.70
CA ARG A 41 -5.57 -3.50 -12.54
C ARG A 41 -6.30 -3.72 -13.86
N GLN A 42 -5.60 -4.26 -14.86
CA GLN A 42 -6.22 -4.56 -16.17
C GLN A 42 -7.41 -5.52 -16.09
N ASN A 43 -7.51 -6.34 -15.03
CA ASN A 43 -8.65 -7.23 -14.78
C ASN A 43 -9.85 -6.55 -14.08
N GLY A 44 -9.80 -5.23 -13.85
CA GLY A 44 -10.84 -4.45 -13.19
C GLY A 44 -10.84 -4.52 -11.66
N LYS A 45 -9.91 -5.27 -11.05
CA LYS A 45 -9.74 -5.33 -9.59
C LYS A 45 -8.87 -4.21 -9.08
N TYR A 46 -8.92 -3.97 -7.77
CA TYR A 46 -8.18 -2.91 -7.11
C TYR A 46 -7.16 -3.47 -6.13
N VAL A 47 -6.05 -2.77 -6.00
CA VAL A 47 -5.01 -3.03 -4.99
C VAL A 47 -4.58 -1.71 -4.35
N GLY A 48 -4.41 -1.70 -3.04
CA GLY A 48 -3.88 -0.57 -2.30
C GLY A 48 -2.50 -0.85 -1.74
N TYR A 49 -1.71 0.21 -1.59
CA TYR A 49 -0.37 0.18 -1.00
C TYR A 49 -0.20 1.35 -0.04
N THR A 50 0.34 1.10 1.15
CA THR A 50 0.80 2.18 2.03
C THR A 50 2.13 2.75 1.54
N ASN A 51 2.36 4.05 1.76
CA ASN A 51 3.69 4.63 1.57
C ASN A 51 4.62 4.31 2.75
N LEU A 52 4.05 4.13 3.94
CA LEU A 52 4.79 3.74 5.13
C LEU A 52 4.91 2.23 5.12
N GLN A 53 6.15 1.76 5.19
CA GLN A 53 6.52 0.36 5.15
C GLN A 53 7.04 -0.06 6.52
N LEU A 54 6.80 -1.31 6.88
CA LEU A 54 7.30 -1.94 8.11
C LEU A 54 8.42 -2.92 7.76
N LYS A 55 9.56 -2.78 8.43
CA LYS A 55 10.69 -3.68 8.27
C LYS A 55 10.46 -4.99 9.01
N ASP A 56 10.84 -6.11 8.42
CA ASP A 56 10.93 -7.40 9.11
C ASP A 56 12.21 -7.50 9.97
N GLU A 57 12.46 -8.69 10.53
CA GLU A 57 13.65 -8.97 11.36
C GLU A 57 14.97 -8.93 10.56
N GLU A 58 14.90 -9.11 9.23
CA GLU A 58 16.06 -9.03 8.33
C GLU A 58 16.29 -7.60 7.82
N GLY A 59 15.42 -6.66 8.19
CA GLY A 59 15.48 -5.25 7.79
C GLY A 59 14.83 -4.95 6.44
N CYS A 60 14.13 -5.92 5.82
CA CYS A 60 13.42 -5.73 4.57
C CYS A 60 12.09 -5.00 4.82
N ALA A 61 11.87 -3.88 4.15
CA ALA A 61 10.68 -3.05 4.31
C ALA A 61 9.52 -3.51 3.42
N PHE A 62 8.32 -3.62 4.02
CA PHE A 62 7.10 -4.03 3.32
C PHE A 62 5.97 -3.03 3.54
N ALA A 63 5.32 -2.61 2.46
CA ALA A 63 4.07 -1.88 2.53
C ALA A 63 2.94 -2.77 3.04
N GLY A 64 1.93 -2.17 3.66
CA GLY A 64 0.62 -2.77 3.76
C GLY A 64 0.02 -2.88 2.36
N VAL A 65 -0.46 -4.07 2.01
CA VAL A 65 -1.10 -4.37 0.72
C VAL A 65 -2.51 -4.87 0.98
N GLY A 66 -3.49 -4.30 0.28
CA GLY A 66 -4.87 -4.75 0.34
C GLY A 66 -5.52 -4.89 -1.02
N HIS A 67 -6.59 -5.68 -1.11
CA HIS A 67 -7.29 -6.04 -2.33
C HIS A 67 -8.78 -5.75 -2.24
N GLY A 68 -9.39 -5.42 -3.38
CA GLY A 68 -10.83 -5.18 -3.43
C GLY A 68 -11.43 -5.24 -4.83
N GLU A 69 -12.76 -5.38 -4.88
CA GLU A 69 -13.54 -5.21 -6.11
C GLU A 69 -13.95 -3.73 -6.31
N THR A 70 -13.76 -2.87 -5.30
CA THR A 70 -13.90 -1.41 -5.38
C THR A 70 -12.69 -0.70 -4.76
N ILE A 71 -12.58 0.61 -5.01
CA ILE A 71 -11.55 1.47 -4.40
C ILE A 71 -11.65 1.44 -2.87
N GLU A 72 -12.88 1.55 -2.33
CA GLU A 72 -13.15 1.56 -0.89
C GLU A 72 -12.77 0.25 -0.23
N GLN A 73 -13.07 -0.89 -0.87
CA GLN A 73 -12.70 -2.20 -0.36
C GLN A 73 -11.18 -2.36 -0.30
N ALA A 74 -10.47 -2.01 -1.38
CA ALA A 74 -9.01 -2.08 -1.39
C ALA A 74 -8.38 -1.13 -0.37
N LEU A 75 -8.92 0.08 -0.20
CA LEU A 75 -8.46 1.03 0.81
C LEU A 75 -8.63 0.48 2.23
N GLN A 76 -9.83 -0.03 2.55
CA GLN A 76 -10.12 -0.60 3.86
C GLN A 76 -9.20 -1.79 4.16
N ASP A 77 -9.13 -2.76 3.25
CA ASP A 77 -8.29 -3.96 3.39
C ASP A 77 -6.81 -3.60 3.58
N THR A 78 -6.32 -2.60 2.84
CA THR A 78 -4.93 -2.12 2.95
C THR A 78 -4.63 -1.56 4.34
N ILE A 79 -5.54 -0.73 4.88
CA ILE A 79 -5.36 -0.12 6.21
C ILE A 79 -5.45 -1.19 7.29
N GLU A 80 -6.44 -2.08 7.22
CA GLU A 80 -6.62 -3.17 8.20
C GLU A 80 -5.43 -4.11 8.23
N TYR A 81 -4.92 -4.51 7.06
CA TYR A 81 -3.73 -5.35 6.97
C TYR A 81 -2.46 -4.65 7.47
N PHE A 82 -2.25 -3.39 7.11
CA PHE A 82 -1.09 -2.64 7.63
C PHE A 82 -1.11 -2.54 9.16
N LEU A 83 -2.29 -2.28 9.74
CA LEU A 83 -2.46 -2.25 11.18
C LEU A 83 -2.24 -3.63 11.81
N SER A 84 -2.64 -4.73 11.16
CA SER A 84 -2.36 -6.08 11.67
C SER A 84 -0.85 -6.35 11.72
N MET A 85 -0.10 -6.00 10.66
CA MET A 85 1.36 -6.12 10.63
C MET A 85 2.02 -5.37 11.80
N ILE A 86 1.60 -4.12 12.04
CA ILE A 86 2.08 -3.30 13.16
C ILE A 86 1.73 -3.96 14.50
N ASN A 87 0.52 -4.50 14.63
CA ASN A 87 0.04 -5.11 15.88
C ASN A 87 0.72 -6.44 16.23
N GLU A 88 1.27 -7.14 15.25
CA GLU A 88 2.02 -8.39 15.46
C GLU A 88 3.40 -8.15 16.10
N LYS A 89 3.98 -6.95 15.93
CA LYS A 89 5.24 -6.59 16.59
C LYS A 89 5.00 -6.23 18.07
N GLN A 90 5.77 -6.88 18.95
CA GLN A 90 5.68 -6.65 20.40
C GLN A 90 6.18 -5.27 20.82
N SER A 91 7.18 -4.74 20.11
CA SER A 91 7.77 -3.42 20.32
C SER A 91 8.08 -2.81 18.96
N LEU A 92 7.77 -1.52 18.82
CA LEU A 92 8.01 -0.74 17.60
C LEU A 92 8.77 0.51 17.98
N ASN A 93 9.74 0.86 17.15
CA ASN A 93 10.42 2.16 17.18
C ASN A 93 10.45 2.76 15.77
N GLU A 94 11.01 3.95 15.63
CA GLU A 94 11.03 4.67 14.34
C GLU A 94 11.85 3.94 13.27
N GLU A 95 12.90 3.20 13.65
CA GLU A 95 13.80 2.50 12.72
C GLU A 95 13.14 1.26 12.09
N ASP A 96 12.10 0.73 12.71
CA ASP A 96 11.24 -0.32 12.16
C ASP A 96 10.45 0.13 10.93
N PHE A 97 10.42 1.42 10.64
CA PHE A 97 9.66 1.97 9.52
C PHE A 97 10.56 2.57 8.44
N GLU A 98 10.03 2.58 7.22
CA GLU A 98 10.61 3.25 6.07
C GLU A 98 9.50 3.85 5.21
N CYS A 99 9.71 5.05 4.69
CA CYS A 99 8.79 5.61 3.70
C CYS A 99 9.27 5.20 2.31
N SER A 100 8.34 4.75 1.46
CA SER A 100 8.57 4.66 0.02
C SER A 100 9.14 5.98 -0.51
N ASP A 101 10.01 5.89 -1.52
CA ASP A 101 10.58 7.07 -2.18
C ASP A 101 9.44 7.99 -2.68
N PRO A 102 9.52 9.32 -2.49
CA PRO A 102 8.49 10.26 -2.94
C PRO A 102 8.21 10.26 -4.46
N PHE A 103 9.14 9.75 -5.27
CA PHE A 103 8.93 9.57 -6.71
C PHE A 103 8.21 8.26 -7.03
N ASP A 104 8.33 7.26 -6.15
CA ASP A 104 7.56 6.01 -6.20
C ASP A 104 6.17 6.17 -5.56
N PHE A 105 6.01 7.17 -4.67
CA PHE A 105 4.79 7.47 -3.94
C PHE A 105 4.46 8.98 -3.85
#